data_AF-A0A7R9QW54-F1
#
_entry.id   AF-A0A7R9QW54-F1
#
_cell.length_a   1.000
_cell.length_b   1.000
_cell.length_c   1.000
_cell.angle_alpha   90.00
_cell.angle_beta   90.00
_cell.angle_gamma   90.00
#
_symmetry.space_group_name_H-M   'P 1'
#
loop_
_entity.id
_entity.type
_entity.pdbx_description
1 polymer ?
#
loop_
_entity_poly.entity_id
_entity_poly.type
_entity_poly.pdbx_seq_one_letter_code
_entity_poly.pdbx_strand_id
1 'polypeptide(L)'
;NVIYLESPVGTGYSYKDDKKYHNTDVSTAEDNHLVMEAFFEKYPNLKKNPFYITGESYAGIYIPMLAQQIFVKNSTINLKGVAIGNGYLDLGTLGGQHSIDMELGHGFVTTDSYEKKIENCCECKTGEVQHGCDFSKPVNATKVEIEESGGDNPYNMYDDCGASVAYAKLYNKYYAKASNRSPMSLTSNDNYDCPHNGYTDWLNLPEVRTALHVRSDDKHVWDDCGGPYSDFGRDQHSTVTELLDKYKIGKLVIFNGNFDTVCDHIANHRFVDSLNLKKEGYFTSWKDTEGRIGGFVQHYEKNLSFVLVRGAGHMVPHDKPEAALQLLKNVSIVPHRQSVLAANEDEIKSLPGLSEPINFKQYSGYLDITEGKHYFYWFVESQKDPGNAPVVLWLNGGPGCSSLFGNLGENGPFRVNSDGKTLVLNPHSWNKVANVIYLESPVGTGYSYKDDEKYHNTDVSTAEDNHLVMEAFFEKYPNLKKNPFYITGESYAGIYIPMLAQQIFAKNSTINLKGVAIGNGYLDLGTLRGQHSVDMKLGHGFVTTDSYEKKIENCCECKTGEVQHGCDFSVNVTM
;
A
#
# COMPACT_ATOMS: atom_id res chain seq x y z
N ASN A 1 -18.12 -10.43 -10.15
CA ASN A 1 -19.49 -10.38 -9.60
C ASN A 1 -19.46 -9.64 -8.28
N VAL A 2 -20.26 -8.59 -8.13
CA VAL A 2 -20.39 -7.82 -6.88
C VAL A 2 -21.84 -7.90 -6.43
N ILE A 3 -22.07 -8.06 -5.13
CA ILE A 3 -23.40 -8.13 -4.53
C ILE A 3 -23.50 -6.95 -3.57
N TYR A 4 -24.41 -6.02 -3.83
CA TYR A 4 -24.78 -4.97 -2.90
C TYR A 4 -25.97 -5.49 -2.08
N LEU A 5 -25.78 -5.57 -0.75
CA LEU A 5 -26.80 -6.03 0.18
C LEU A 5 -27.22 -4.88 1.08
N GLU A 6 -28.48 -4.44 0.96
CA GLU A 6 -29.07 -3.48 1.89
C GLU A 6 -29.39 -4.21 3.21
N SER A 7 -28.58 -3.93 4.24
CA SER A 7 -28.65 -4.57 5.55
C SER A 7 -28.36 -3.52 6.65
N PRO A 8 -28.93 -3.65 7.86
CA PRO A 8 -29.88 -4.69 8.29
C PRO A 8 -31.29 -4.48 7.71
N VAL A 9 -32.22 -5.35 8.09
CA VAL A 9 -33.62 -5.21 7.69
C VAL A 9 -34.19 -3.85 8.15
N GLY A 10 -34.85 -3.13 7.24
CA GLY A 10 -35.29 -1.74 7.43
C GLY A 10 -34.36 -0.69 6.80
N THR A 11 -33.21 -1.09 6.23
CA THR A 11 -32.34 -0.23 5.42
C THR A 11 -32.75 -0.30 3.95
N GLY A 12 -32.87 0.85 3.29
CA GLY A 12 -33.24 0.93 1.87
C GLY A 12 -34.58 0.25 1.58
N TYR A 13 -34.60 -0.71 0.65
CA TYR A 13 -35.78 -1.52 0.33
C TYR A 13 -35.89 -2.81 1.16
N SER A 14 -34.92 -3.13 2.01
CA SER A 14 -34.99 -4.30 2.89
C SER A 14 -36.05 -4.08 3.97
N TYR A 15 -36.96 -5.03 4.16
CA TYR A 15 -38.11 -4.87 5.05
C TYR A 15 -38.42 -6.15 5.83
N LYS A 16 -39.21 -6.00 6.90
CA LYS A 16 -39.80 -7.09 7.67
C LYS A 16 -41.32 -6.95 7.64
N ASP A 17 -42.05 -8.05 7.44
CA ASP A 17 -43.51 -8.02 7.25
C ASP A 17 -44.27 -7.35 8.41
N ASP A 18 -43.82 -7.57 9.66
CA ASP A 18 -44.43 -7.00 10.86
C ASP A 18 -43.98 -5.55 11.15
N LYS A 19 -43.02 -5.01 10.38
CA LYS A 19 -42.39 -3.69 10.54
C LYS A 19 -41.83 -3.43 11.95
N LYS A 20 -41.54 -4.49 12.72
CA LYS A 20 -40.93 -4.40 14.05
C LYS A 20 -39.45 -4.76 13.94
N TYR A 21 -38.62 -3.75 14.10
CA TYR A 21 -37.19 -3.85 13.92
C TYR A 21 -36.48 -3.86 15.27
N HIS A 22 -35.65 -4.89 15.49
CA HIS A 22 -34.80 -5.06 16.66
C HIS A 22 -33.44 -5.56 16.20
N ASN A 23 -32.75 -4.73 15.44
CA ASN A 23 -31.47 -5.07 14.83
C ASN A 23 -30.35 -4.88 15.86
N THR A 24 -29.54 -5.93 16.04
CA THR A 24 -28.30 -5.95 16.84
C THR A 24 -27.14 -6.38 15.94
N ASP A 25 -25.90 -6.17 16.35
CA ASP A 25 -24.73 -6.62 15.59
C ASP A 25 -24.79 -8.15 15.35
N VAL A 26 -25.25 -8.90 16.35
CA VAL A 26 -25.37 -10.37 16.28
C VAL A 26 -26.49 -10.78 15.32
N SER A 27 -27.70 -10.24 15.49
CA SER A 27 -28.83 -10.61 14.63
C SER A 27 -28.57 -10.23 13.17
N THR A 28 -27.91 -9.09 12.94
CA THR A 28 -27.53 -8.63 11.60
C THR A 28 -26.53 -9.58 10.94
N ALA A 29 -25.53 -10.08 11.68
CA ALA A 29 -24.58 -11.05 11.15
C ALA A 29 -25.24 -12.40 10.83
N GLU A 30 -26.18 -12.85 11.67
CA GLU A 30 -26.95 -14.08 11.45
C GLU A 30 -27.87 -13.96 10.22
N ASP A 31 -28.61 -12.86 10.10
CA ASP A 31 -29.49 -12.59 8.97
C ASP A 31 -28.69 -12.49 7.66
N ASN A 32 -27.57 -11.78 7.67
CA ASN A 32 -26.69 -11.67 6.49
C ASN A 32 -26.13 -13.03 6.07
N HIS A 33 -25.78 -13.90 7.01
CA HIS A 33 -25.36 -15.27 6.70
C HIS A 33 -26.48 -16.06 6.01
N LEU A 34 -27.71 -15.98 6.52
CA LEU A 34 -28.88 -16.64 5.91
C LEU A 34 -29.18 -16.11 4.51
N VAL A 35 -29.10 -14.79 4.31
CA VAL A 35 -29.26 -14.17 2.99
C VAL A 35 -28.21 -14.67 2.01
N MET A 36 -26.96 -14.81 2.45
CA MET A 36 -25.89 -15.32 1.58
C MET A 36 -26.07 -16.80 1.22
N GLU A 37 -26.52 -17.64 2.14
CA GLU A 37 -26.90 -19.04 1.82
C GLU A 37 -28.01 -19.07 0.77
N ALA A 38 -29.10 -18.31 0.98
CA ALA A 38 -30.20 -18.21 0.03
C ALA A 38 -29.75 -17.68 -1.35
N PHE A 39 -28.81 -16.73 -1.37
CA PHE A 39 -28.23 -16.22 -2.61
C PHE A 39 -27.49 -17.34 -3.38
N PHE A 40 -26.64 -18.12 -2.72
CA PHE A 40 -25.90 -19.20 -3.38
C PHE A 40 -26.75 -20.42 -3.72
N GLU A 41 -27.87 -20.64 -3.03
CA GLU A 41 -28.90 -21.59 -3.45
C GLU A 41 -29.60 -21.13 -4.73
N LYS A 42 -29.92 -19.84 -4.84
CA LYS A 42 -30.51 -19.24 -6.04
C LYS A 42 -29.54 -19.21 -7.22
N TYR A 43 -28.24 -19.04 -6.96
CA TYR A 43 -27.17 -18.97 -7.96
C TYR A 43 -26.10 -20.05 -7.75
N PRO A 44 -26.43 -21.34 -7.92
CA PRO A 44 -25.53 -22.45 -7.56
C PRO A 44 -24.23 -22.48 -8.36
N ASN A 45 -24.22 -21.94 -9.58
CA ASN A 45 -23.01 -21.82 -10.41
C ASN A 45 -21.96 -20.89 -9.79
N LEU A 46 -22.36 -19.94 -8.95
CA LEU A 46 -21.45 -19.02 -8.27
C LEU A 46 -20.90 -19.58 -6.96
N LYS A 47 -21.51 -20.64 -6.40
CA LYS A 47 -21.18 -21.19 -5.08
C LYS A 47 -19.72 -21.68 -4.97
N LYS A 48 -19.12 -22.10 -6.08
CA LYS A 48 -17.72 -22.56 -6.13
C LYS A 48 -16.72 -21.40 -6.25
N ASN A 49 -17.17 -20.20 -6.62
CA ASN A 49 -16.27 -19.08 -6.83
C ASN A 49 -15.65 -18.60 -5.51
N PRO A 50 -14.41 -18.11 -5.51
CA PRO A 50 -13.87 -17.36 -4.39
C PRO A 50 -14.84 -16.26 -3.95
N PHE A 51 -15.24 -16.29 -2.69
CA PHE A 51 -16.13 -15.30 -2.10
C PHE A 51 -15.34 -14.38 -1.16
N TYR A 52 -15.57 -13.08 -1.27
CA TYR A 52 -14.97 -12.06 -0.42
C TYR A 52 -16.06 -11.17 0.13
N ILE A 53 -15.94 -10.77 1.39
CA ILE A 53 -16.88 -9.84 2.03
C ILE A 53 -16.20 -8.48 2.14
N THR A 54 -16.83 -7.44 1.60
CA THR A 54 -16.27 -6.08 1.61
C THR A 54 -17.33 -5.07 2.02
N GLY A 55 -16.91 -3.95 2.61
CA GLY A 55 -17.80 -2.86 3.00
C GLY A 55 -17.02 -1.80 3.79
N GLU A 56 -17.73 -0.76 4.23
CA GLU A 56 -17.12 0.43 4.82
C GLU A 56 -17.80 0.90 6.12
N SER A 57 -17.15 1.79 6.86
CA SER A 57 -17.70 2.44 8.05
C SER A 57 -18.12 1.43 9.12
N TYR A 58 -19.37 1.45 9.57
CA TYR A 58 -19.91 0.49 10.54
C TYR A 58 -19.89 -0.97 10.03
N ALA A 59 -19.66 -1.21 8.72
CA ALA A 59 -19.36 -2.55 8.23
C ALA A 59 -18.05 -3.12 8.80
N GLY A 60 -17.20 -2.31 9.44
CA GLY A 60 -16.12 -2.79 10.32
C GLY A 60 -16.61 -3.74 11.42
N ILE A 61 -17.87 -3.61 11.85
CA ILE A 61 -18.55 -4.55 12.74
C ILE A 61 -19.18 -5.72 11.95
N TYR A 62 -19.89 -5.40 10.87
CA TYR A 62 -20.66 -6.41 10.12
C TYR A 62 -19.79 -7.45 9.42
N ILE A 63 -18.66 -7.05 8.86
CA ILE A 63 -17.82 -7.90 8.01
C ILE A 63 -17.13 -8.99 8.83
N PRO A 64 -16.41 -8.69 9.94
CA PRO A 64 -15.80 -9.75 10.75
C PRO A 64 -16.85 -10.69 11.33
N MET A 65 -18.00 -10.16 11.77
CA MET A 65 -19.06 -10.98 12.35
C MET A 65 -19.73 -11.90 11.32
N LEU A 66 -19.99 -11.43 10.10
CA LEU A 66 -20.50 -12.27 9.01
C LEU A 66 -19.48 -13.35 8.63
N ALA A 67 -18.20 -12.98 8.49
CA ALA A 67 -17.14 -13.95 8.22
C ALA A 67 -17.05 -15.03 9.31
N GLN A 68 -17.15 -14.63 10.58
CA GLN A 68 -17.17 -15.55 11.71
C GLN A 68 -18.38 -16.49 11.65
N GLN A 69 -19.57 -15.98 11.32
CA GLN A 69 -20.78 -16.81 11.19
C GLN A 69 -20.64 -17.88 10.09
N ILE A 70 -20.04 -17.55 8.94
CA ILE A 70 -19.78 -18.52 7.86
C ILE A 70 -18.94 -19.70 8.39
N PHE A 71 -17.91 -19.43 9.19
CA PHE A 71 -17.08 -20.49 9.79
C PHE A 71 -17.81 -21.24 10.91
N VAL A 72 -18.46 -20.53 11.83
CA VAL A 72 -19.17 -21.11 12.99
C VAL A 72 -20.30 -22.04 12.55
N LYS A 73 -21.03 -21.67 11.49
CA LYS A 73 -22.12 -22.48 10.94
C LYS A 73 -21.63 -23.57 9.98
N ASN A 74 -20.32 -23.69 9.76
CA ASN A 74 -19.71 -24.63 8.82
C ASN A 74 -20.35 -24.54 7.42
N SER A 75 -20.56 -23.30 6.97
CA SER A 75 -21.17 -23.00 5.69
C SER A 75 -20.35 -23.55 4.52
N THR A 76 -21.04 -23.85 3.41
CA THR A 76 -20.40 -24.29 2.15
C THR A 76 -19.94 -23.12 1.28
N ILE A 77 -20.10 -21.88 1.75
CA ILE A 77 -19.64 -20.67 1.07
C ILE A 77 -18.11 -20.67 1.02
N ASN A 78 -17.55 -20.49 -0.19
CA ASN A 78 -16.11 -20.52 -0.43
C ASN A 78 -15.44 -19.17 -0.06
N LEU A 79 -15.53 -18.78 1.23
CA LEU A 79 -14.96 -17.55 1.75
C LEU A 79 -13.42 -17.58 1.67
N LYS A 80 -12.83 -16.60 0.99
CA LYS A 80 -11.38 -16.43 0.80
C LYS A 80 -10.79 -15.25 1.52
N GLY A 81 -11.59 -14.25 1.89
CA GLY A 81 -11.10 -13.12 2.64
C GLY A 81 -12.13 -12.02 2.84
N VAL A 82 -11.70 -10.97 3.53
CA VAL A 82 -12.49 -9.78 3.78
C VAL A 82 -11.68 -8.50 3.56
N ALA A 83 -12.37 -7.41 3.23
CA ALA A 83 -11.78 -6.08 3.15
C ALA A 83 -12.70 -5.02 3.80
N ILE A 84 -12.15 -4.17 4.66
CA ILE A 84 -12.90 -3.22 5.49
C ILE A 84 -12.38 -1.81 5.21
N GLY A 85 -13.21 -0.93 4.65
CA GLY A 85 -12.89 0.46 4.35
C GLY A 85 -13.28 1.41 5.46
N ASN A 86 -12.39 2.27 5.93
CA ASN A 86 -12.66 3.29 6.95
C ASN A 86 -13.51 2.70 8.11
N GLY A 87 -13.11 1.51 8.55
CA GLY A 87 -13.96 0.64 9.35
C GLY A 87 -14.05 1.09 10.80
N TYR A 88 -15.22 0.94 11.38
CA TYR A 88 -15.43 1.07 12.81
C TYR A 88 -15.04 -0.26 13.50
N LEU A 89 -13.86 -0.31 14.13
CA LEU A 89 -13.26 -1.57 14.64
C LEU A 89 -13.11 -1.64 16.16
N ASP A 90 -12.84 -0.51 16.82
CA ASP A 90 -12.77 -0.40 18.28
C ASP A 90 -13.34 0.95 18.73
N LEU A 91 -14.09 0.91 19.82
CA LEU A 91 -14.82 2.01 20.42
C LEU A 91 -14.17 2.56 21.69
N GLY A 92 -13.26 1.81 22.32
CA GLY A 92 -12.95 2.00 23.73
C GLY A 92 -11.48 1.90 24.12
N THR A 93 -10.62 1.20 23.38
CA THR A 93 -9.22 1.01 23.83
C THR A 93 -8.24 2.05 23.29
N LEU A 94 -8.56 2.72 22.18
CA LEU A 94 -7.74 3.79 21.61
C LEU A 94 -8.15 5.19 22.06
N GLY A 95 -9.18 5.26 22.91
CA GLY A 95 -9.87 6.43 23.44
C GLY A 95 -9.52 7.72 22.73
N GLY A 96 -10.26 8.16 21.70
CA GLY A 96 -10.29 9.52 21.13
C GLY A 96 -8.98 10.25 20.77
N GLN A 97 -7.80 9.72 21.12
CA GLN A 97 -6.49 10.35 20.98
C GLN A 97 -6.11 10.41 19.51
N HIS A 98 -6.52 9.38 18.77
CA HIS A 98 -6.39 9.34 17.32
C HIS A 98 -7.01 10.58 16.65
N SER A 99 -8.17 11.05 17.13
CA SER A 99 -8.84 12.22 16.54
C SER A 99 -8.07 13.52 16.78
N ILE A 100 -7.53 13.75 18.00
CA ILE A 100 -6.75 14.96 18.28
C ILE A 100 -5.37 14.94 17.58
N ASP A 101 -4.74 13.77 17.49
CA ASP A 101 -3.48 13.60 16.74
C ASP A 101 -3.71 13.88 15.25
N MET A 102 -4.88 13.48 14.73
CA MET A 102 -5.31 13.76 13.36
C MET A 102 -5.51 15.27 13.14
N GLU A 103 -6.24 15.93 14.02
CA GLU A 103 -6.49 17.39 13.97
C GLU A 103 -5.17 18.18 14.01
N LEU A 104 -4.26 17.85 14.92
CA LEU A 104 -2.96 18.53 15.04
C LEU A 104 -2.11 18.33 13.78
N GLY A 105 -2.01 17.08 13.30
CA GLY A 105 -1.20 16.73 12.13
C GLY A 105 -1.65 17.40 10.83
N HIS A 106 -2.90 17.88 10.77
CA HIS A 106 -3.49 18.50 9.59
C HIS A 106 -3.76 20.00 9.78
N GLY A 107 -3.36 20.59 10.92
CA GLY A 107 -3.42 22.03 11.18
C GLY A 107 -4.78 22.57 11.61
N PHE A 108 -5.68 21.70 12.10
CA PHE A 108 -7.01 22.08 12.60
C PHE A 108 -7.00 22.58 14.05
N VAL A 109 -5.94 22.29 14.80
CA VAL A 109 -5.74 22.78 16.17
C VAL A 109 -4.31 23.29 16.33
N THR A 110 -4.14 24.30 17.18
CA THR A 110 -2.79 24.80 17.54
C THR A 110 -2.08 23.83 18.48
N THR A 111 -0.75 23.93 18.56
CA THR A 111 0.05 23.18 19.55
C THR A 111 -0.41 23.48 20.98
N ASP A 112 -0.74 24.74 21.30
CA ASP A 112 -1.27 25.13 22.61
C ASP A 112 -2.62 24.46 22.92
N SER A 113 -3.51 24.37 21.92
CA SER A 113 -4.80 23.68 22.04
C SER A 113 -4.62 22.17 22.22
N TYR A 114 -3.64 21.58 21.52
CA TYR A 114 -3.25 20.18 21.69
C TYR A 114 -2.67 19.89 23.08
N GLU A 115 -1.68 20.67 23.53
CA GLU A 115 -1.04 20.51 24.83
C GLU A 115 -2.05 20.64 25.98
N LYS A 116 -2.96 21.63 25.93
CA LYS A 116 -4.04 21.77 26.91
C LYS A 116 -4.98 20.57 26.94
N LYS A 117 -5.31 19.96 25.80
CA LYS A 117 -6.15 18.76 25.74
C LYS A 117 -5.43 17.56 26.37
N ILE A 118 -4.14 17.39 26.11
CA ILE A 118 -3.31 16.33 26.72
C ILE A 118 -3.17 16.55 28.24
N GLU A 119 -2.88 17.78 28.68
CA GLU A 119 -2.72 18.14 30.10
C GLU A 119 -4.01 17.93 30.92
N ASN A 120 -5.17 18.31 30.39
CA ASN A 120 -6.46 18.12 31.07
C ASN A 120 -6.94 16.66 31.08
N CYS A 121 -6.37 15.80 30.24
CA CYS A 121 -6.74 14.38 30.13
C CYS A 121 -5.86 13.46 31.02
N CYS A 122 -4.69 13.95 31.45
CA CYS A 122 -3.71 13.21 32.22
C CYS A 122 -3.75 13.63 33.72
N GLU A 123 -4.64 13.02 34.52
CA GLU A 123 -4.62 13.17 35.98
C GLU A 123 -3.52 12.30 36.62
N CYS A 124 -2.30 12.83 36.77
CA CYS A 124 -1.26 12.16 37.56
C CYS A 124 -1.63 12.12 39.05
N LYS A 125 -2.14 10.98 39.54
CA LYS A 125 -2.17 10.69 40.98
C LYS A 125 -0.80 10.19 41.45
N THR A 126 -0.29 10.77 42.54
CA THR A 126 0.99 10.38 43.14
C THR A 126 0.99 8.90 43.53
N GLY A 127 1.86 8.11 42.90
CA GLY A 127 2.11 6.71 43.25
C GLY A 127 1.53 5.65 42.30
N GLU A 128 0.85 6.04 41.22
CA GLU A 128 0.40 5.12 40.17
C GLU A 128 1.18 5.33 38.87
N VAL A 129 1.49 4.24 38.16
CA VAL A 129 2.01 4.27 36.79
C VAL A 129 0.81 4.30 35.86
N GLN A 130 0.49 5.46 35.28
CA GLN A 130 -0.52 5.57 34.24
C GLN A 130 0.16 5.56 32.87
N HIS A 131 -0.21 4.62 32.01
CA HIS A 131 0.24 4.57 30.62
C HIS A 131 -0.71 5.40 29.74
N GLY A 132 -0.45 6.71 29.64
CA GLY A 132 -1.18 7.62 28.76
C GLY A 132 -2.43 8.25 29.39
N CYS A 133 -3.07 9.17 28.66
CA CYS A 133 -4.27 9.85 29.12
C CYS A 133 -5.54 8.98 28.90
N ASP A 134 -6.53 9.08 29.81
CA ASP A 134 -7.81 8.38 29.71
C ASP A 134 -8.83 9.20 28.90
N PHE A 135 -8.77 9.03 27.59
CA PHE A 135 -9.68 9.66 26.64
C PHE A 135 -11.01 8.89 26.46
N SER A 136 -11.29 7.88 27.28
CA SER A 136 -12.63 7.26 27.32
C SER A 136 -13.69 8.23 27.87
N LYS A 137 -13.24 9.32 28.51
CA LYS A 137 -14.07 10.44 28.95
C LYS A 137 -14.12 11.50 27.85
N PRO A 138 -15.31 12.03 27.51
CA PRO A 138 -15.41 13.11 26.53
C PRO A 138 -14.66 14.33 27.08
N VAL A 139 -13.55 14.69 26.43
CA VAL A 139 -12.93 15.99 26.62
C VAL A 139 -13.90 16.99 25.98
N ASN A 140 -14.64 17.73 26.81
CA ASN A 140 -15.58 18.73 26.31
C ASN A 140 -14.82 19.70 25.41
N ALA A 141 -15.17 19.72 24.12
CA ALA A 141 -14.58 20.66 23.19
C ALA A 141 -14.88 22.09 23.65
N THR A 142 -13.84 22.89 23.88
CA THR A 142 -14.01 24.29 24.24
C THR A 142 -14.56 25.08 23.06
N LYS A 143 -15.26 26.19 23.32
CA LYS A 143 -15.88 27.05 22.28
C LYS A 143 -14.84 27.55 21.24
N VAL A 144 -13.58 27.66 21.65
CA VAL A 144 -12.42 28.02 20.81
C VAL A 144 -12.11 26.92 19.78
N GLU A 145 -12.33 25.65 20.10
CA GLU A 145 -12.06 24.52 19.20
C GLU A 145 -13.03 24.42 18.02
N ILE A 146 -14.28 24.86 18.21
CA ILE A 146 -15.30 24.94 17.14
C ILE A 146 -14.96 26.09 16.17
N GLU A 147 -14.30 27.14 16.67
CA GLU A 147 -13.87 28.28 15.88
C GLU A 147 -12.53 28.04 15.17
N GLU A 148 -11.63 27.22 15.74
CA GLU A 148 -10.32 26.86 15.17
C GLU A 148 -10.38 25.74 14.12
N SER A 149 -11.27 24.75 14.26
CA SER A 149 -11.29 23.53 13.44
C SER A 149 -11.88 23.66 12.04
N GLY A 150 -12.37 24.83 11.63
CA GLY A 150 -12.46 25.31 10.24
C GLY A 150 -12.90 24.41 9.07
N GLY A 151 -13.45 23.21 9.27
CA GLY A 151 -13.78 22.23 8.23
C GLY A 151 -15.19 21.67 8.42
N ASP A 152 -16.07 21.91 7.44
CA ASP A 152 -17.50 21.55 7.54
C ASP A 152 -17.79 20.07 7.22
N ASN A 153 -16.83 19.32 6.65
CA ASN A 153 -17.03 17.92 6.23
C ASN A 153 -16.16 16.92 7.02
N PRO A 154 -16.75 16.15 7.96
CA PRO A 154 -16.01 15.13 8.71
C PRO A 154 -15.66 13.90 7.86
N TYR A 155 -16.36 13.67 6.74
CA TYR A 155 -16.05 12.56 5.85
C TYR A 155 -14.87 12.85 4.93
N ASN A 156 -14.51 14.11 4.69
CA ASN A 156 -13.29 14.50 3.99
C ASN A 156 -12.89 15.91 4.40
N MET A 157 -11.87 16.01 5.26
CA MET A 157 -11.48 17.28 5.89
C MET A 157 -10.97 18.37 4.93
N TYR A 158 -10.68 18.02 3.67
CA TYR A 158 -10.24 18.95 2.64
C TYR A 158 -11.27 19.16 1.53
N ASP A 159 -12.48 18.64 1.70
CA ASP A 159 -13.58 18.84 0.78
C ASP A 159 -14.48 19.99 1.26
N ASP A 160 -14.77 20.92 0.35
CA ASP A 160 -15.67 22.05 0.58
C ASP A 160 -17.15 21.62 0.56
N CYS A 161 -17.43 20.39 0.12
CA CYS A 161 -18.74 19.80 0.19
C CYS A 161 -19.11 19.39 1.62
N GLY A 162 -20.03 20.13 2.24
CA GLY A 162 -20.56 19.78 3.56
C GLY A 162 -21.20 18.39 3.61
N ALA A 163 -21.32 17.83 4.81
CA ALA A 163 -21.90 16.50 5.01
C ALA A 163 -23.34 16.36 4.43
N SER A 164 -23.76 15.14 4.09
CA SER A 164 -25.10 14.92 3.52
C SER A 164 -26.20 15.47 4.44
N VAL A 165 -27.32 15.91 3.87
CA VAL A 165 -28.46 16.45 4.63
C VAL A 165 -28.99 15.42 5.64
N ALA A 166 -28.95 14.13 5.31
CA ALA A 166 -29.34 13.05 6.21
C ALA A 166 -28.35 12.87 7.37
N TYR A 167 -27.04 12.95 7.09
CA TYR A 167 -26.02 12.94 8.15
C TYR A 167 -26.16 14.15 9.07
N ALA A 168 -26.30 15.35 8.53
CA ALA A 168 -26.49 16.56 9.33
C ALA A 168 -27.76 16.47 10.21
N LYS A 169 -28.84 15.84 9.72
CA LYS A 169 -30.04 15.54 10.53
C LYS A 169 -29.75 14.54 11.66
N LEU A 170 -29.04 13.45 11.40
CA LEU A 170 -28.66 12.46 12.41
C LEU A 170 -27.71 13.06 13.46
N TYR A 171 -26.68 13.79 13.01
CA TYR A 171 -25.74 14.52 13.85
C TYR A 171 -26.47 15.51 14.77
N ASN A 172 -27.35 16.35 14.21
CA ASN A 172 -28.12 17.32 14.99
C ASN A 172 -29.11 16.66 15.97
N LYS A 173 -29.65 15.49 15.62
CA LYS A 173 -30.62 14.75 16.45
C LYS A 173 -29.96 14.06 17.63
N TYR A 174 -28.83 13.38 17.42
CA TYR A 174 -28.21 12.50 18.42
C TYR A 174 -26.98 13.14 19.09
N TYR A 175 -26.14 13.86 18.32
CA TYR A 175 -24.84 14.31 18.80
C TYR A 175 -24.83 15.77 19.26
N ALA A 176 -25.37 16.71 18.47
CA ALA A 176 -25.36 18.13 18.82
C ALA A 176 -26.12 18.41 20.13
N LYS A 177 -27.26 17.74 20.34
CA LYS A 177 -28.06 17.84 21.58
C LYS A 177 -27.38 17.19 22.79
N ALA A 178 -26.65 16.10 22.60
CA ALA A 178 -26.01 15.36 23.69
C ALA A 178 -24.69 16.01 24.14
N SER A 179 -24.02 16.78 23.27
CA SER A 179 -22.68 17.34 23.50
C SER A 179 -22.62 18.88 23.53
N ASN A 180 -23.77 19.56 23.53
CA ASN A 180 -23.87 21.03 23.55
C ASN A 180 -23.10 21.74 22.41
N ARG A 181 -22.91 21.03 21.28
CA ARG A 181 -22.23 21.53 20.08
C ARG A 181 -23.17 22.37 19.21
N SER A 182 -22.60 23.28 18.42
CA SER A 182 -23.35 24.01 17.40
C SER A 182 -23.99 23.04 16.40
N PRO A 183 -25.26 23.24 15.98
CA PRO A 183 -25.88 22.43 14.95
C PRO A 183 -25.08 22.51 13.66
N MET A 184 -24.86 21.37 13.00
CA MET A 184 -24.26 21.34 11.66
C MET A 184 -25.23 21.99 10.68
N SER A 185 -24.70 22.87 9.82
CA SER A 185 -25.47 23.56 8.78
C SER A 185 -26.16 22.54 7.88
N LEU A 186 -27.46 22.70 7.66
CA LEU A 186 -28.23 21.87 6.72
C LEU A 186 -28.14 22.39 5.27
N THR A 187 -27.51 23.54 5.07
CA THR A 187 -27.27 24.15 3.76
C THR A 187 -25.81 23.93 3.39
N SER A 188 -25.56 23.14 2.35
CA SER A 188 -24.27 23.16 1.63
C SER A 188 -23.98 24.60 1.25
N ASN A 189 -22.75 25.09 1.46
CA ASN A 189 -22.36 26.44 1.05
C ASN A 189 -22.86 26.73 -0.38
N ASP A 190 -23.75 27.73 -0.52
CA ASP A 190 -24.63 27.99 -1.68
C ASP A 190 -23.93 28.35 -3.02
N ASN A 191 -22.63 28.04 -3.17
CA ASN A 191 -21.86 28.33 -4.39
C ASN A 191 -21.01 27.15 -4.92
N TYR A 192 -21.11 25.96 -4.33
CA TYR A 192 -20.42 24.76 -4.81
C TYR A 192 -21.44 23.64 -5.08
N ASP A 193 -21.52 23.17 -6.33
CA ASP A 193 -22.46 22.13 -6.76
C ASP A 193 -21.94 20.76 -6.28
N CYS A 194 -22.25 20.43 -5.03
CA CYS A 194 -21.88 19.16 -4.43
C CYS A 194 -22.76 18.03 -4.99
N PRO A 195 -22.19 17.05 -5.71
CA PRO A 195 -22.95 16.06 -6.48
C PRO A 195 -23.74 15.02 -5.64
N HIS A 196 -23.87 15.22 -4.33
CA HIS A 196 -23.99 14.12 -3.37
C HIS A 196 -25.38 13.53 -3.11
N ASN A 197 -26.49 13.99 -3.70
CA ASN A 197 -27.83 13.51 -3.29
C ASN A 197 -28.79 13.10 -4.42
N GLY A 198 -28.38 13.15 -5.69
CA GLY A 198 -29.28 12.85 -6.81
C GLY A 198 -29.77 11.39 -6.87
N TYR A 199 -29.06 10.46 -6.24
CA TYR A 199 -29.43 9.04 -6.22
C TYR A 199 -30.63 8.76 -5.31
N THR A 200 -30.84 9.50 -4.22
CA THR A 200 -32.02 9.34 -3.35
C THR A 200 -33.30 9.64 -4.12
N ASP A 201 -33.31 10.73 -4.89
CA ASP A 201 -34.44 11.09 -5.74
C ASP A 201 -34.64 10.05 -6.85
N TRP A 202 -33.55 9.62 -7.50
CA TRP A 202 -33.58 8.64 -8.58
C TRP A 202 -34.12 7.27 -8.12
N LEU A 203 -33.68 6.78 -6.96
CA LEU A 203 -34.15 5.51 -6.37
C LEU A 203 -35.62 5.59 -5.93
N ASN A 204 -36.16 6.78 -5.70
CA ASN A 204 -37.58 6.96 -5.39
C ASN A 204 -38.49 7.10 -6.63
N LEU A 205 -37.93 7.20 -7.85
CA LEU A 205 -38.73 7.24 -9.07
C LEU A 205 -39.52 5.93 -9.26
N PRO A 206 -40.84 5.98 -9.54
CA PRO A 206 -41.67 4.79 -9.70
C PRO A 206 -41.16 3.81 -10.76
N GLU A 207 -40.66 4.32 -11.88
CA GLU A 207 -40.07 3.54 -12.97
C GLU A 207 -38.78 2.84 -12.56
N VAL A 208 -37.95 3.48 -11.72
CA VAL A 208 -36.70 2.89 -11.19
C VAL A 208 -37.02 1.80 -10.19
N ARG A 209 -37.94 2.06 -9.25
CA ARG A 209 -38.44 1.04 -8.30
C ARG A 209 -38.98 -0.18 -9.04
N THR A 210 -39.75 0.03 -10.09
CA THR A 210 -40.28 -1.05 -10.94
C THR A 210 -39.15 -1.81 -11.65
N ALA A 211 -38.18 -1.10 -12.23
CA ALA A 211 -37.04 -1.69 -12.93
C ALA A 211 -36.13 -2.51 -12.01
N LEU A 212 -35.97 -2.09 -10.75
CA LEU A 212 -35.21 -2.80 -9.71
C LEU A 212 -36.03 -3.90 -9.02
N HIS A 213 -37.27 -4.13 -9.46
CA HIS A 213 -38.20 -5.11 -8.88
C HIS A 213 -38.50 -4.88 -7.40
N VAL A 214 -38.50 -3.62 -6.96
CA VAL A 214 -38.99 -3.23 -5.63
C VAL A 214 -40.49 -3.55 -5.56
N ARG A 215 -40.93 -4.08 -4.42
CA ARG A 215 -42.33 -4.47 -4.21
C ARG A 215 -43.28 -3.31 -4.51
N SER A 216 -44.31 -3.57 -5.29
CA SER A 216 -45.31 -2.56 -5.68
C SER A 216 -46.14 -2.03 -4.51
N ASP A 217 -46.23 -2.80 -3.42
CA ASP A 217 -46.94 -2.41 -2.20
C ASP A 217 -46.02 -1.75 -1.15
N ASP A 218 -44.71 -1.66 -1.42
CA ASP A 218 -43.80 -0.91 -0.59
C ASP A 218 -44.02 0.60 -0.77
N LYS A 219 -44.37 1.25 0.33
CA LYS A 219 -44.63 2.70 0.42
C LYS A 219 -43.48 3.44 1.10
N HIS A 220 -42.39 2.74 1.44
CA HIS A 220 -41.22 3.36 2.05
C HIS A 220 -40.50 4.25 1.04
N VAL A 221 -40.12 5.44 1.50
CA VAL A 221 -39.24 6.34 0.75
C VAL A 221 -37.84 5.86 1.03
N TRP A 222 -37.13 5.46 -0.02
CA TRP A 222 -35.73 5.06 0.09
C TRP A 222 -34.92 6.28 0.55
N ASP A 223 -34.06 6.09 1.54
CA ASP A 223 -33.16 7.11 2.06
C ASP A 223 -31.77 6.50 2.26
N ASP A 224 -30.73 7.33 2.23
CA ASP A 224 -29.33 6.91 2.33
C ASP A 224 -29.01 6.27 3.70
N CYS A 225 -29.58 6.85 4.77
CA CYS A 225 -29.33 6.53 6.16
C CYS A 225 -30.62 6.67 6.98
N GLY A 226 -30.83 5.82 7.99
CA GLY A 226 -32.01 5.94 8.88
C GLY A 226 -32.65 4.63 9.33
N GLY A 227 -32.02 3.49 9.01
CA GLY A 227 -32.47 2.17 9.42
C GLY A 227 -32.59 2.04 10.96
N PRO A 228 -33.57 1.27 11.46
CA PRO A 228 -33.80 1.08 12.89
C PRO A 228 -32.76 0.14 13.53
N TYR A 229 -31.80 0.71 14.28
CA TYR A 229 -30.74 -0.03 14.97
C TYR A 229 -30.85 0.12 16.50
N SER A 230 -30.61 -0.96 17.24
CA SER A 230 -30.92 -1.04 18.69
C SER A 230 -29.70 -1.07 19.61
N ASP A 231 -28.50 -1.33 19.10
CA ASP A 231 -27.27 -1.41 19.91
C ASP A 231 -26.07 -0.96 19.07
N PHE A 232 -25.23 -0.08 19.60
CA PHE A 232 -23.98 0.36 18.99
C PHE A 232 -22.90 0.20 20.05
N GLY A 233 -21.77 -0.43 19.76
CA GLY A 233 -20.84 -0.64 20.87
C GLY A 233 -19.69 -1.61 20.73
N ARG A 234 -19.75 -2.54 19.76
CA ARG A 234 -18.94 -3.74 19.85
C ARG A 234 -17.51 -3.53 19.37
N ASP A 235 -16.55 -3.86 20.21
CA ASP A 235 -15.14 -4.02 19.83
C ASP A 235 -14.92 -5.28 18.97
N GLN A 236 -14.09 -5.16 17.93
CA GLN A 236 -13.78 -6.23 16.98
C GLN A 236 -12.47 -6.95 17.25
N HIS A 237 -11.70 -6.57 18.27
CA HIS A 237 -10.38 -7.16 18.55
C HIS A 237 -10.45 -8.68 18.67
N SER A 238 -11.38 -9.18 19.48
CA SER A 238 -11.61 -10.61 19.68
C SER A 238 -12.06 -11.33 18.40
N THR A 239 -12.98 -10.72 17.63
CA THR A 239 -13.54 -11.34 16.41
C THR A 239 -12.50 -11.43 15.31
N VAL A 240 -11.72 -10.35 15.10
CA VAL A 240 -10.62 -10.32 14.12
C VAL A 240 -9.51 -11.30 14.52
N THR A 241 -9.15 -11.36 15.81
CA THR A 241 -8.18 -12.33 16.32
C THR A 241 -8.63 -13.77 16.05
N GLU A 242 -9.90 -14.11 16.28
CA GLU A 242 -10.42 -15.45 15.97
C GLU A 242 -10.36 -15.76 14.46
N LEU A 243 -10.70 -14.80 13.60
CA LEU A 243 -10.64 -14.98 12.14
C LEU A 243 -9.21 -15.31 11.68
N LEU A 244 -8.21 -14.65 12.25
CA LEU A 244 -6.80 -14.87 11.91
C LEU A 244 -6.25 -16.18 12.52
N ASP A 245 -6.51 -16.43 13.80
CA ASP A 245 -5.83 -17.50 14.55
C ASP A 245 -6.55 -18.85 14.46
N LYS A 246 -7.87 -18.82 14.69
CA LYS A 246 -8.69 -20.02 14.76
C LYS A 246 -9.16 -20.45 13.38
N TYR A 247 -9.71 -19.51 12.62
CA TYR A 247 -10.30 -19.80 11.31
C TYR A 247 -9.31 -19.66 10.15
N LYS A 248 -8.15 -19.01 10.38
CA LYS A 248 -7.08 -18.82 9.39
C LYS A 248 -7.61 -18.26 8.08
N ILE A 249 -8.38 -17.18 8.19
CA ILE A 249 -9.00 -16.53 7.04
C ILE A 249 -7.94 -16.20 5.98
N GLY A 250 -8.27 -16.42 4.70
CA GLY A 250 -7.28 -16.36 3.64
C GLY A 250 -6.65 -14.97 3.47
N LYS A 251 -7.46 -13.90 3.48
CA LYS A 251 -6.98 -12.53 3.39
C LYS A 251 -7.83 -11.60 4.26
N LEU A 252 -7.20 -10.72 5.04
CA LEU A 252 -7.87 -9.66 5.78
C LEU A 252 -7.23 -8.33 5.40
N VAL A 253 -8.01 -7.40 4.85
CA VAL A 253 -7.54 -6.06 4.51
C VAL A 253 -8.33 -5.03 5.28
N ILE A 254 -7.65 -4.13 5.98
CA ILE A 254 -8.25 -2.90 6.52
C ILE A 254 -7.67 -1.76 5.71
N PHE A 255 -8.51 -0.94 5.08
CA PHE A 255 -8.06 0.21 4.32
C PHE A 255 -8.74 1.49 4.79
N ASN A 256 -8.03 2.61 4.79
CA ASN A 256 -8.54 3.89 5.29
C ASN A 256 -8.12 5.03 4.37
N GLY A 257 -9.06 5.91 4.01
CA GLY A 257 -8.72 7.23 3.49
C GLY A 257 -8.06 8.11 4.55
N ASN A 258 -6.97 8.78 4.20
CA ASN A 258 -6.22 9.60 5.16
C ASN A 258 -6.83 10.99 5.42
N PHE A 259 -7.96 11.35 4.80
CA PHE A 259 -8.69 12.61 5.03
C PHE A 259 -10.00 12.41 5.80
N ASP A 260 -10.33 11.18 6.19
CA ASP A 260 -11.47 10.86 7.03
C ASP A 260 -11.19 11.21 8.50
N THR A 261 -12.10 11.93 9.15
CA THR A 261 -12.05 12.20 10.60
C THR A 261 -13.07 11.39 11.40
N VAL A 262 -14.00 10.69 10.75
CA VAL A 262 -15.03 9.85 11.41
C VAL A 262 -14.44 8.51 11.81
N CYS A 263 -13.78 7.82 10.89
CA CYS A 263 -13.09 6.56 11.12
C CYS A 263 -11.64 6.69 10.64
N ASP A 264 -10.91 7.61 11.29
CA ASP A 264 -9.60 8.01 10.83
C ASP A 264 -8.59 6.84 10.82
N HIS A 265 -7.61 7.01 9.97
CA HIS A 265 -6.59 6.00 9.74
C HIS A 265 -5.68 5.75 10.96
N ILE A 266 -5.55 6.71 11.88
CA ILE A 266 -4.72 6.55 13.09
C ILE A 266 -5.38 5.54 14.02
N ALA A 267 -6.71 5.63 14.20
CA ALA A 267 -7.48 4.65 14.97
C ALA A 267 -7.30 3.23 14.41
N ASN A 268 -7.54 3.04 13.12
CA ASN A 268 -7.45 1.70 12.52
C ASN A 268 -6.01 1.16 12.46
N HIS A 269 -5.01 2.02 12.30
CA HIS A 269 -3.61 1.61 12.38
C HIS A 269 -3.26 1.12 13.80
N ARG A 270 -3.69 1.84 14.84
CA ARG A 270 -3.47 1.44 16.23
C ARG A 270 -4.26 0.18 16.59
N PHE A 271 -5.47 0.01 16.06
CA PHE A 271 -6.23 -1.23 16.23
C PHE A 271 -5.45 -2.42 15.68
N VAL A 272 -4.90 -2.31 14.47
CA VAL A 272 -4.08 -3.38 13.86
C VAL A 272 -2.81 -3.64 14.68
N ASP A 273 -2.13 -2.59 15.15
CA ASP A 273 -0.95 -2.76 16.02
C ASP A 273 -1.32 -3.44 17.36
N SER A 274 -2.53 -3.19 17.91
CA SER A 274 -3.02 -3.83 19.14
C SER A 274 -3.26 -5.35 19.01
N LEU A 275 -3.34 -5.88 17.79
CA LEU A 275 -3.41 -7.32 17.53
C LEU A 275 -2.07 -8.03 17.81
N ASN A 276 -0.98 -7.27 18.06
CA ASN A 276 0.36 -7.76 18.37
C ASN A 276 0.91 -8.76 17.33
N LEU A 277 0.55 -8.56 16.06
CA LEU A 277 1.03 -9.36 14.95
C LEU A 277 2.40 -8.86 14.47
N LYS A 278 3.25 -9.79 14.05
CA LYS A 278 4.53 -9.45 13.43
C LYS A 278 4.31 -8.71 12.11
N LYS A 279 4.90 -7.51 11.98
CA LYS A 279 4.96 -6.76 10.72
C LYS A 279 5.83 -7.52 9.71
N GLU A 280 5.33 -7.67 8.50
CA GLU A 280 6.03 -8.27 7.37
C GLU A 280 6.52 -7.16 6.44
N GLY A 281 7.84 -6.95 6.43
CA GLY A 281 8.44 -5.84 5.68
C GLY A 281 8.10 -4.46 6.25
N TYR A 282 8.39 -3.43 5.44
CA TYR A 282 8.19 -2.03 5.79
C TYR A 282 6.80 -1.53 5.34
N PHE A 283 6.36 -0.40 5.91
CA PHE A 283 5.17 0.32 5.44
C PHE A 283 5.51 1.01 4.10
N THR A 284 5.12 0.39 2.99
CA THR A 284 5.51 0.85 1.66
C THR A 284 4.36 1.55 0.95
N SER A 285 4.62 2.39 -0.03
CA SER A 285 3.54 2.97 -0.84
C SER A 285 2.75 1.87 -1.62
N TRP A 286 1.71 2.22 -2.36
CA TRP A 286 1.07 1.39 -3.39
C TRP A 286 0.53 2.30 -4.50
N LYS A 287 0.37 1.79 -5.73
CA LYS A 287 -0.09 2.59 -6.88
C LYS A 287 -1.54 2.28 -7.32
N ASP A 288 -2.34 3.26 -7.67
CA ASP A 288 -3.69 3.01 -8.19
C ASP A 288 -3.66 2.37 -9.60
N THR A 289 -4.83 2.13 -10.22
CA THR A 289 -4.91 1.56 -11.57
C THR A 289 -4.27 2.42 -12.66
N GLU A 290 -3.89 3.67 -12.36
CA GLU A 290 -3.21 4.58 -13.28
C GLU A 290 -1.71 4.71 -12.96
N GLY A 291 -1.19 3.91 -12.04
CA GLY A 291 0.23 3.93 -11.68
C GLY A 291 0.63 5.12 -10.78
N ARG A 292 -0.32 5.93 -10.31
CA ARG A 292 -0.10 7.04 -9.36
C ARG A 292 -0.03 6.49 -7.94
N ILE A 293 0.69 7.13 -7.02
CA ILE A 293 0.71 6.67 -5.62
C ILE A 293 -0.70 6.81 -5.02
N GLY A 294 -1.34 5.66 -4.80
CA GLY A 294 -2.67 5.51 -4.20
C GLY A 294 -2.63 5.55 -2.68
N GLY A 295 -1.46 5.35 -2.06
CA GLY A 295 -1.25 5.49 -0.61
C GLY A 295 -0.15 4.57 -0.10
N PHE A 296 -0.31 4.01 1.10
CA PHE A 296 0.68 3.14 1.76
C PHE A 296 0.05 1.85 2.30
N VAL A 297 0.80 0.75 2.39
CA VAL A 297 0.36 -0.57 2.84
C VAL A 297 1.39 -1.21 3.76
N GLN A 298 0.94 -1.71 4.91
CA GLN A 298 1.73 -2.51 5.84
C GLN A 298 1.15 -3.91 5.86
N HIS A 299 2.00 -4.90 5.57
CA HIS A 299 1.65 -6.30 5.71
C HIS A 299 1.98 -6.80 7.12
N TYR A 300 1.18 -7.73 7.60
CA TYR A 300 1.35 -8.40 8.88
C TYR A 300 1.20 -9.90 8.65
N GLU A 301 1.78 -10.70 9.55
CA GLU A 301 1.58 -12.15 9.54
C GLU A 301 0.09 -12.52 9.55
N LYS A 302 -0.20 -13.78 9.19
CA LYS A 302 -1.57 -14.33 9.10
C LYS A 302 -2.43 -13.64 8.03
N ASN A 303 -1.79 -13.12 6.97
CA ASN A 303 -2.42 -12.50 5.79
C ASN A 303 -3.26 -11.25 6.10
N LEU A 304 -2.90 -10.50 7.14
CA LEU A 304 -3.49 -9.20 7.45
C LEU A 304 -2.73 -8.08 6.71
N SER A 305 -3.44 -7.08 6.22
CA SER A 305 -2.81 -5.87 5.67
C SER A 305 -3.58 -4.62 6.05
N PHE A 306 -2.87 -3.60 6.51
CA PHE A 306 -3.41 -2.25 6.70
C PHE A 306 -3.03 -1.38 5.50
N VAL A 307 -3.99 -0.66 4.91
CA VAL A 307 -3.79 0.11 3.68
C VAL A 307 -4.30 1.54 3.83
N LEU A 308 -3.40 2.51 3.88
CA LEU A 308 -3.73 3.92 3.78
C LEU A 308 -3.99 4.30 2.33
N VAL A 309 -5.05 5.05 2.06
CA VAL A 309 -5.40 5.60 0.74
C VAL A 309 -5.21 7.11 0.76
N ARG A 310 -4.23 7.59 0.00
CA ARG A 310 -3.80 8.98 0.01
C ARG A 310 -4.80 9.86 -0.76
N GLY A 311 -5.22 10.93 -0.10
CA GLY A 311 -6.14 11.93 -0.62
C GLY A 311 -7.61 11.51 -0.59
N ALA A 312 -7.96 10.41 0.08
CA ALA A 312 -9.33 9.93 0.20
C ALA A 312 -9.89 10.23 1.59
N GLY A 313 -11.18 10.53 1.66
CA GLY A 313 -11.97 10.62 2.87
C GLY A 313 -12.59 9.27 3.27
N HIS A 314 -13.81 9.30 3.79
CA HIS A 314 -14.53 8.16 4.35
C HIS A 314 -14.98 7.18 3.26
N MET A 315 -15.52 7.72 2.16
CA MET A 315 -15.97 6.96 1.00
C MET A 315 -14.82 6.84 0.01
N VAL A 316 -13.81 6.03 0.33
CA VAL A 316 -12.60 5.84 -0.50
C VAL A 316 -12.90 5.60 -1.99
N PRO A 317 -13.88 4.76 -2.39
CA PRO A 317 -14.21 4.58 -3.81
C PRO A 317 -14.79 5.82 -4.50
N HIS A 318 -15.40 6.73 -3.75
CA HIS A 318 -15.88 8.01 -4.25
C HIS A 318 -14.72 8.98 -4.50
N ASP A 319 -13.85 9.16 -3.50
CA ASP A 319 -12.76 10.15 -3.56
C ASP A 319 -11.60 9.71 -4.47
N LYS A 320 -11.34 8.40 -4.53
CA LYS A 320 -10.21 7.78 -5.25
C LYS A 320 -10.65 6.49 -5.98
N PRO A 321 -11.48 6.58 -7.02
CA PRO A 321 -12.04 5.41 -7.71
C PRO A 321 -10.97 4.49 -8.31
N GLU A 322 -9.89 5.04 -8.88
CA GLU A 322 -8.78 4.24 -9.43
C GLU A 322 -8.05 3.47 -8.31
N ALA A 323 -7.89 4.12 -7.15
CA ALA A 323 -7.20 3.53 -6.02
C ALA A 323 -8.05 2.39 -5.42
N ALA A 324 -9.35 2.64 -5.24
CA ALA A 324 -10.30 1.64 -4.77
C ALA A 324 -10.43 0.43 -5.71
N LEU A 325 -10.46 0.65 -7.03
CA LEU A 325 -10.47 -0.45 -8.00
C LEU A 325 -9.21 -1.32 -7.88
N GLN A 326 -8.06 -0.70 -7.66
CA GLN A 326 -6.82 -1.45 -7.47
C GLN A 326 -6.78 -2.21 -6.13
N LEU A 327 -7.41 -1.69 -5.07
CA LEU A 327 -7.59 -2.44 -3.83
C LEU A 327 -8.46 -3.68 -4.06
N LEU A 328 -9.56 -3.54 -4.80
CA LEU A 328 -10.43 -4.66 -5.14
C LEU A 328 -9.68 -5.74 -5.95
N LYS A 329 -8.88 -5.34 -6.95
CA LYS A 329 -8.00 -6.26 -7.68
C LYS A 329 -7.09 -7.00 -6.73
N ASN A 330 -6.40 -6.31 -5.83
CA ASN A 330 -5.47 -6.92 -4.90
C ASN A 330 -6.14 -7.85 -3.88
N VAL A 331 -7.38 -7.58 -3.46
CA VAL A 331 -8.15 -8.44 -2.55
C VAL A 331 -8.60 -9.74 -3.24
N SER A 332 -8.85 -9.71 -4.56
CA SER A 332 -9.53 -10.78 -5.30
C SER A 332 -8.61 -11.80 -6.01
N ILE A 333 -7.27 -11.71 -5.89
CA ILE A 333 -6.33 -12.55 -6.66
C ILE A 333 -6.21 -13.98 -6.09
N VAL A 334 -6.55 -14.95 -6.95
CA VAL A 334 -6.36 -16.40 -6.83
C VAL A 334 -4.87 -16.76 -7.10
N PRO A 335 -4.24 -17.69 -6.37
CA PRO A 335 -2.84 -18.06 -6.60
C PRO A 335 -2.66 -18.73 -7.97
N HIS A 336 -1.91 -18.09 -8.86
CA HIS A 336 -1.49 -18.69 -10.13
C HIS A 336 -0.25 -19.57 -9.86
N ARG A 337 -0.40 -20.90 -9.99
CA ARG A 337 0.74 -21.76 -10.34
C ARG A 337 1.10 -21.46 -11.79
N GLN A 338 2.39 -21.26 -12.09
CA GLN A 338 2.89 -21.32 -13.47
C GLN A 338 3.96 -22.38 -13.62
N SER A 339 3.85 -23.07 -14.74
CA SER A 339 4.68 -24.16 -15.24
C SER A 339 5.98 -23.65 -15.85
N VAL A 340 7.05 -24.45 -15.67
CA VAL A 340 8.33 -24.32 -16.37
C VAL A 340 8.13 -24.36 -17.89
N LEU A 341 8.49 -23.28 -18.59
CA LEU A 341 8.70 -23.27 -20.05
C LEU A 341 10.21 -23.14 -20.37
N ALA A 342 10.63 -23.81 -21.43
CA ALA A 342 12.03 -24.02 -21.81
C ALA A 342 12.72 -22.74 -22.34
N ALA A 343 14.02 -22.60 -22.09
CA ALA A 343 14.89 -21.48 -22.51
C ALA A 343 14.94 -21.14 -24.01
N ASN A 344 14.33 -21.93 -24.89
CA ASN A 344 14.42 -21.77 -26.34
C ASN A 344 13.46 -20.70 -26.91
N GLU A 345 12.47 -20.25 -26.15
CA GLU A 345 11.51 -19.23 -26.61
C GLU A 345 12.06 -17.81 -26.57
N ASP A 346 13.06 -17.54 -25.72
CA ASP A 346 13.64 -16.21 -25.51
C ASP A 346 14.75 -15.85 -26.52
N GLU A 347 15.16 -16.75 -27.42
CA GLU A 347 16.27 -16.51 -28.36
C GLU A 347 15.94 -15.38 -29.35
N ILE A 348 16.73 -14.31 -29.31
CA ILE A 348 16.63 -13.20 -30.25
C ILE A 348 17.40 -13.57 -31.54
N LYS A 349 16.64 -13.95 -32.58
CA LYS A 349 17.21 -14.37 -33.87
C LYS A 349 17.70 -13.21 -34.74
N SER A 350 17.14 -12.02 -34.55
CA SER A 350 17.50 -10.80 -35.31
C SER A 350 17.06 -9.54 -34.58
N LEU A 351 17.85 -8.47 -34.67
CA LEU A 351 17.48 -7.14 -34.20
C LEU A 351 17.28 -6.19 -35.38
N PRO A 352 16.21 -5.36 -35.38
CA PRO A 352 16.09 -4.26 -36.34
C PRO A 352 17.30 -3.32 -36.28
N GLY A 353 17.79 -2.89 -37.45
CA GLY A 353 18.90 -1.94 -37.54
C GLY A 353 20.30 -2.54 -37.39
N LEU A 354 20.43 -3.82 -37.04
CA LEU A 354 21.71 -4.53 -37.01
C LEU A 354 22.03 -5.06 -38.42
N SER A 355 23.03 -4.45 -39.07
CA SER A 355 23.46 -4.85 -40.42
C SER A 355 24.68 -5.78 -40.42
N GLU A 356 25.45 -5.79 -39.33
CA GLU A 356 26.65 -6.62 -39.19
C GLU A 356 26.31 -8.01 -38.60
N PRO A 357 26.89 -9.10 -39.13
CA PRO A 357 26.67 -10.44 -38.58
C PRO A 357 27.32 -10.59 -37.20
N ILE A 358 26.62 -11.25 -36.29
CA ILE A 358 27.12 -11.60 -34.95
C ILE A 358 27.50 -13.08 -34.86
N ASN A 359 28.46 -13.41 -34.01
CA ASN A 359 28.97 -14.76 -33.79
C ASN A 359 28.60 -15.35 -32.42
N PHE A 360 27.66 -14.72 -31.70
CA PHE A 360 27.20 -15.14 -30.38
C PHE A 360 25.67 -15.09 -30.35
N LYS A 361 25.06 -15.86 -29.44
CA LYS A 361 23.61 -15.83 -29.22
C LYS A 361 23.22 -14.80 -28.17
N GLN A 362 21.97 -14.40 -28.24
CA GLN A 362 21.36 -13.48 -27.30
C GLN A 362 19.92 -13.88 -27.04
N TYR A 363 19.47 -13.61 -25.82
CA TYR A 363 18.17 -14.00 -25.33
C TYR A 363 17.59 -12.84 -24.53
N SER A 364 16.30 -12.59 -24.66
CA SER A 364 15.59 -11.65 -23.80
C SER A 364 14.19 -12.12 -23.53
N GLY A 365 13.70 -11.81 -22.35
CA GLY A 365 12.35 -12.16 -21.94
C GLY A 365 12.12 -11.75 -20.50
N TYR A 366 11.14 -12.40 -19.89
CA TYR A 366 10.77 -12.16 -18.51
C TYR A 366 11.17 -13.33 -17.62
N LEU A 367 11.66 -13.00 -16.44
CA LEU A 367 11.83 -13.91 -15.31
C LEU A 367 10.77 -13.55 -14.29
N ASP A 368 9.79 -14.44 -14.17
CA ASP A 368 8.63 -14.24 -13.31
C ASP A 368 8.95 -14.77 -11.91
N ILE A 369 8.86 -13.89 -10.92
CA ILE A 369 8.98 -14.26 -9.50
C ILE A 369 7.64 -14.06 -8.79
N THR A 370 7.57 -14.34 -7.49
CA THR A 370 6.32 -14.21 -6.72
C THR A 370 5.77 -12.78 -6.75
N GLU A 371 4.46 -12.64 -6.47
CA GLU A 371 3.75 -11.35 -6.39
C GLU A 371 3.47 -10.63 -7.72
N GLY A 372 3.45 -11.36 -8.84
CA GLY A 372 3.17 -10.79 -10.16
C GLY A 372 4.26 -9.83 -10.63
N LYS A 373 5.51 -10.05 -10.18
CA LYS A 373 6.67 -9.27 -10.61
C LYS A 373 7.35 -9.98 -11.78
N HIS A 374 7.53 -9.26 -12.87
CA HIS A 374 8.07 -9.72 -14.14
C HIS A 374 9.35 -8.94 -14.43
N TYR A 375 10.50 -9.58 -14.27
CA TYR A 375 11.79 -8.94 -14.49
C TYR A 375 12.28 -9.16 -15.91
N PHE A 376 12.46 -8.07 -16.66
CA PHE A 376 13.06 -8.12 -17.97
C PHE A 376 14.57 -8.32 -17.85
N TYR A 377 15.09 -9.25 -18.64
CA TYR A 377 16.51 -9.46 -18.79
C TYR A 377 16.91 -9.50 -20.26
N TRP A 378 18.14 -9.06 -20.53
CA TRP A 378 18.82 -9.31 -21.80
C TRP A 378 20.13 -10.04 -21.52
N PHE A 379 20.19 -11.30 -21.93
CA PHE A 379 21.36 -12.16 -21.81
C PHE A 379 22.10 -12.26 -23.14
N VAL A 380 23.42 -12.05 -23.12
CA VAL A 380 24.30 -12.22 -24.29
C VAL A 380 25.40 -13.25 -23.97
N GLU A 381 25.56 -14.22 -24.85
CA GLU A 381 26.59 -15.24 -24.73
C GLU A 381 27.99 -14.68 -24.98
N SER A 382 28.98 -15.35 -24.38
CA SER A 382 30.39 -15.11 -24.68
C SER A 382 30.69 -15.39 -26.16
N GLN A 383 31.45 -14.51 -26.81
CA GLN A 383 31.83 -14.62 -28.23
C GLN A 383 32.83 -15.75 -28.53
N LYS A 384 33.43 -16.38 -27.51
CA LYS A 384 34.46 -17.43 -27.68
C LYS A 384 34.00 -18.80 -27.23
N ASP A 385 33.68 -18.94 -25.95
CA ASP A 385 33.32 -20.23 -25.34
C ASP A 385 32.22 -20.02 -24.29
N PRO A 386 30.95 -19.85 -24.72
CA PRO A 386 29.86 -19.57 -23.81
C PRO A 386 29.60 -20.71 -22.81
N GLY A 387 29.97 -21.95 -23.14
CA GLY A 387 29.80 -23.10 -22.24
C GLY A 387 30.71 -23.07 -21.02
N ASN A 388 31.90 -22.45 -21.11
CA ASN A 388 32.88 -22.42 -20.02
C ASN A 388 33.25 -21.01 -19.54
N ALA A 389 32.86 -19.96 -20.28
CA ALA A 389 33.08 -18.58 -19.86
C ALA A 389 32.33 -18.25 -18.56
N PRO A 390 32.86 -17.34 -17.71
CA PRO A 390 32.16 -16.89 -16.52
C PRO A 390 30.83 -16.21 -16.87
N VAL A 391 29.88 -16.26 -15.95
CA VAL A 391 28.60 -15.55 -16.02
C VAL A 391 28.72 -14.27 -15.19
N VAL A 392 28.36 -13.15 -15.78
CA VAL A 392 28.45 -11.82 -15.18
C VAL A 392 27.07 -11.20 -15.19
N LEU A 393 26.54 -10.88 -14.00
CA LEU A 393 25.38 -10.01 -13.87
C LEU A 393 25.84 -8.55 -13.89
N TRP A 394 25.19 -7.72 -14.69
CA TRP A 394 25.38 -6.27 -14.71
C TRP A 394 24.12 -5.56 -14.21
N LEU A 395 24.28 -4.68 -13.23
CA LEU A 395 23.24 -3.82 -12.67
C LEU A 395 23.67 -2.35 -12.78
N ASN A 396 22.93 -1.53 -13.53
CA ASN A 396 23.05 -0.08 -13.37
C ASN A 396 22.36 0.38 -12.06
N GLY A 397 22.69 1.59 -11.62
CA GLY A 397 22.21 2.18 -10.37
C GLY A 397 21.10 3.21 -10.56
N GLY A 398 21.36 4.45 -10.15
CA GLY A 398 20.37 5.54 -10.14
C GLY A 398 20.02 5.99 -8.71
N PRO A 399 19.18 5.26 -7.97
CA PRO A 399 18.54 3.96 -8.23
C PRO A 399 17.45 3.99 -9.33
N GLY A 400 17.14 2.83 -9.93
CA GLY A 400 16.03 2.67 -10.89
C GLY A 400 16.36 2.94 -12.36
N CYS A 401 17.64 3.15 -12.71
CA CYS A 401 18.06 3.25 -14.11
C CYS A 401 18.12 1.86 -14.75
N SER A 402 17.65 1.77 -15.99
CA SER A 402 17.70 0.52 -16.78
C SER A 402 19.11 0.02 -17.00
N SER A 403 19.34 -1.28 -16.80
CA SER A 403 20.61 -1.91 -17.17
C SER A 403 20.83 -2.03 -18.68
N LEU A 404 19.80 -1.73 -19.49
CA LEU A 404 19.96 -1.60 -20.94
C LEU A 404 20.70 -0.33 -21.33
N PHE A 405 20.76 0.67 -20.43
CA PHE A 405 21.72 1.78 -20.56
C PHE A 405 23.15 1.25 -20.57
N GLY A 406 23.52 0.37 -19.63
CA GLY A 406 24.82 -0.29 -19.63
C GLY A 406 25.05 -1.18 -20.85
N ASN A 407 24.02 -1.90 -21.29
CA ASN A 407 24.08 -2.74 -22.49
C ASN A 407 24.37 -1.91 -23.76
N LEU A 408 23.54 -0.91 -24.03
CA LEU A 408 23.57 -0.15 -25.29
C LEU A 408 24.46 1.09 -25.27
N GLY A 409 24.86 1.56 -24.08
CA GLY A 409 25.68 2.76 -23.88
C GLY A 409 27.12 2.46 -23.45
N GLU A 410 27.37 1.35 -22.73
CA GLU A 410 28.63 1.19 -21.98
C GLU A 410 29.41 -0.08 -22.32
N ASN A 411 28.91 -1.26 -21.98
CA ASN A 411 29.71 -2.48 -22.03
C ASN A 411 29.09 -3.64 -22.81
N GLY A 412 27.85 -3.48 -23.30
CA GLY A 412 27.22 -4.48 -24.16
C GLY A 412 27.72 -4.48 -25.60
N PRO A 413 27.31 -5.49 -26.40
CA PRO A 413 27.81 -5.73 -27.75
C PRO A 413 27.36 -4.72 -28.80
N PHE A 414 26.36 -3.90 -28.51
CA PHE A 414 25.77 -2.98 -29.49
C PHE A 414 25.87 -1.52 -29.03
N ARG A 415 25.87 -0.61 -30.00
CA ARG A 415 25.61 0.83 -29.83
C ARG A 415 24.50 1.26 -30.75
N VAL A 416 23.63 2.14 -30.25
CA VAL A 416 22.60 2.79 -31.05
C VAL A 416 23.22 4.01 -31.73
N ASN A 417 23.12 4.08 -33.06
CA ASN A 417 23.56 5.25 -33.81
C ASN A 417 22.67 6.47 -33.52
N SER A 418 23.18 7.66 -33.82
CA SER A 418 22.45 8.93 -33.62
C SER A 418 21.16 9.05 -34.42
N ASP A 419 20.95 8.20 -35.44
CA ASP A 419 19.70 8.10 -36.19
C ASP A 419 18.55 7.45 -35.39
N GLY A 420 18.86 6.87 -34.21
CA GLY A 420 17.91 6.16 -33.36
C GLY A 420 17.34 4.89 -33.96
N LYS A 421 17.93 4.39 -35.05
CA LYS A 421 17.37 3.31 -35.88
C LYS A 421 18.35 2.19 -36.19
N THR A 422 19.65 2.50 -36.30
CA THR A 422 20.66 1.52 -36.67
C THR A 422 21.59 1.18 -35.51
N LEU A 423 22.09 -0.06 -35.52
CA LEU A 423 23.00 -0.59 -34.51
C LEU A 423 24.37 -0.84 -35.11
N VAL A 424 25.42 -0.56 -34.34
CA VAL A 424 26.81 -0.92 -34.66
C VAL A 424 27.41 -1.77 -33.55
N LEU A 425 28.37 -2.63 -33.88
CA LEU A 425 29.05 -3.45 -32.89
C LEU A 425 29.99 -2.61 -32.01
N ASN A 426 29.97 -2.88 -30.71
CA ASN A 426 30.93 -2.34 -29.76
C ASN A 426 32.20 -3.23 -29.76
N PRO A 427 33.36 -2.73 -30.24
CA PRO A 427 34.60 -3.51 -30.25
C PRO A 427 35.18 -3.77 -28.85
N HIS A 428 34.63 -3.18 -27.79
CA HIS A 428 35.08 -3.34 -26.41
C HIS A 428 34.00 -3.96 -25.51
N SER A 429 33.07 -4.72 -26.09
CA SER A 429 32.00 -5.36 -25.33
C SER A 429 32.52 -6.43 -24.36
N TRP A 430 31.91 -6.51 -23.18
CA TRP A 430 32.28 -7.46 -22.14
C TRP A 430 31.97 -8.91 -22.52
N ASN A 431 30.99 -9.12 -23.41
CA ASN A 431 30.70 -10.44 -23.92
C ASN A 431 31.81 -11.04 -24.80
N LYS A 432 32.91 -10.31 -25.05
CA LYS A 432 34.14 -10.90 -25.62
C LYS A 432 34.81 -11.92 -24.69
N VAL A 433 34.55 -11.87 -23.39
CA VAL A 433 35.20 -12.73 -22.38
C VAL A 433 34.23 -13.39 -21.40
N ALA A 434 32.96 -12.97 -21.34
CA ALA A 434 31.97 -13.48 -20.39
C ALA A 434 30.59 -13.68 -21.03
N ASN A 435 29.77 -14.50 -20.40
CA ASN A 435 28.32 -14.51 -20.56
C ASN A 435 27.76 -13.35 -19.73
N VAL A 436 27.04 -12.40 -20.32
CA VAL A 436 26.63 -11.17 -19.61
C VAL A 436 25.12 -11.06 -19.54
N ILE A 437 24.60 -10.86 -18.34
CA ILE A 437 23.17 -10.67 -18.04
C ILE A 437 22.96 -9.20 -17.69
N TYR A 438 22.16 -8.49 -18.47
CA TYR A 438 21.67 -7.16 -18.16
C TYR A 438 20.28 -7.30 -17.56
N LEU A 439 20.18 -7.07 -16.25
CA LEU A 439 18.92 -7.20 -15.52
C LEU A 439 18.35 -5.82 -15.21
N GLU A 440 17.13 -5.55 -15.63
CA GLU A 440 16.43 -4.33 -15.24
C GLU A 440 15.84 -4.52 -13.83
N SER A 441 16.51 -3.94 -12.85
CA SER A 441 16.14 -4.02 -11.43
C SER A 441 16.25 -2.63 -10.80
N PRO A 442 15.44 -2.30 -9.79
CA PRO A 442 14.34 -3.12 -9.24
C PRO A 442 13.12 -3.21 -10.16
N VAL A 443 12.06 -3.93 -9.76
CA VAL A 443 10.84 -4.05 -10.58
C VAL A 443 10.23 -2.66 -10.84
N GLY A 444 9.80 -2.40 -12.07
CA GLY A 444 9.39 -1.07 -12.55
C GLY A 444 10.50 -0.29 -13.26
N THR A 445 11.74 -0.78 -13.22
CA THR A 445 12.83 -0.25 -14.05
C THR A 445 12.67 -0.75 -15.48
N GLY A 446 12.60 0.18 -16.44
CA GLY A 446 12.59 -0.15 -17.87
C GLY A 446 11.39 -1.01 -18.28
N TYR A 447 11.64 -2.17 -18.85
CA TYR A 447 10.61 -3.15 -19.22
C TYR A 447 10.21 -4.07 -18.08
N SER A 448 10.95 -4.14 -16.97
CA SER A 448 10.54 -4.89 -15.79
C SER A 448 9.29 -4.27 -15.19
N TYR A 449 8.25 -5.06 -14.99
CA TYR A 449 6.96 -4.58 -14.52
C TYR A 449 6.38 -5.49 -13.45
N LYS A 450 5.34 -5.00 -12.82
CA LYS A 450 4.52 -5.76 -11.89
C LYS A 450 3.10 -5.72 -12.41
N ASP A 451 2.34 -6.80 -12.30
CA ASP A 451 0.96 -6.92 -12.78
C ASP A 451 0.05 -5.78 -12.33
N ASP A 452 0.28 -5.29 -11.10
CA ASP A 452 -0.47 -4.19 -10.51
C ASP A 452 0.16 -2.81 -10.76
N GLU A 453 1.29 -2.77 -11.48
CA GLU A 453 2.14 -1.61 -11.74
C GLU A 453 2.57 -0.84 -10.47
N LYS A 454 2.45 -1.46 -9.28
CA LYS A 454 2.80 -0.89 -7.96
C LYS A 454 4.24 -1.18 -7.58
N TYR A 455 5.12 -0.22 -7.83
CA TYR A 455 6.54 -0.34 -7.50
C TYR A 455 6.87 0.22 -6.12
N HIS A 456 7.26 -0.66 -5.19
CA HIS A 456 7.76 -0.32 -3.85
C HIS A 456 9.05 -1.05 -3.61
N ASN A 457 10.13 -0.40 -4.01
CA ASN A 457 11.45 -1.00 -4.01
C ASN A 457 12.24 -0.40 -2.86
N THR A 458 12.53 -1.22 -1.86
CA THR A 458 13.56 -0.96 -0.85
C THR A 458 14.84 -1.67 -1.22
N ASP A 459 15.96 -1.33 -0.58
CA ASP A 459 17.21 -2.07 -0.82
C ASP A 459 17.08 -3.55 -0.43
N VAL A 460 16.35 -3.84 0.66
CA VAL A 460 16.09 -5.20 1.14
C VAL A 460 15.23 -5.97 0.13
N SER A 461 14.07 -5.44 -0.25
CA SER A 461 13.19 -6.11 -1.22
C SER A 461 13.87 -6.27 -2.58
N THR A 462 14.66 -5.29 -3.02
CA THR A 462 15.41 -5.37 -4.28
C THR A 462 16.45 -6.48 -4.23
N ALA A 463 17.16 -6.64 -3.11
CA ALA A 463 18.13 -7.72 -2.95
C ALA A 463 17.45 -9.09 -2.89
N GLU A 464 16.31 -9.21 -2.21
CA GLU A 464 15.52 -10.44 -2.14
C GLU A 464 14.95 -10.83 -3.51
N ASP A 465 14.35 -9.89 -4.22
CA ASP A 465 13.81 -10.09 -5.57
C ASP A 465 14.94 -10.47 -6.54
N ASN A 466 16.07 -9.76 -6.53
CA ASN A 466 17.22 -10.08 -7.38
C ASN A 466 17.79 -11.47 -7.11
N HIS A 467 17.77 -11.94 -5.85
CA HIS A 467 18.16 -13.30 -5.53
C HIS A 467 17.21 -14.33 -6.18
N LEU A 468 15.90 -14.12 -6.06
CA LEU A 468 14.89 -14.99 -6.68
C LEU A 468 14.98 -14.97 -8.21
N VAL A 469 15.18 -13.81 -8.81
CA VAL A 469 15.38 -13.65 -10.27
C VAL A 469 16.62 -14.42 -10.72
N MET A 470 17.71 -14.38 -9.96
CA MET A 470 18.92 -15.12 -10.32
C MET A 470 18.75 -16.64 -10.17
N GLU A 471 18.04 -17.12 -9.15
CA GLU A 471 17.65 -18.53 -9.07
C GLU A 471 16.81 -18.94 -10.29
N ALA A 472 15.78 -18.16 -10.64
CA ALA A 472 14.95 -18.39 -11.82
C ALA A 472 15.77 -18.38 -13.13
N PHE A 473 16.73 -17.47 -13.27
CA PHE A 473 17.64 -17.42 -14.42
C PHE A 473 18.45 -18.71 -14.54
N PHE A 474 19.08 -19.17 -13.44
CA PHE A 474 19.91 -20.36 -13.46
C PHE A 474 19.08 -21.65 -13.60
N GLU A 475 17.82 -21.67 -13.16
CA GLU A 475 16.87 -22.72 -13.48
C GLU A 475 16.52 -22.76 -14.96
N LYS A 476 16.31 -21.59 -15.59
CA LYS A 476 16.07 -21.46 -17.03
C LYS A 476 17.30 -21.88 -17.85
N TYR A 477 18.51 -21.54 -17.42
CA TYR A 477 19.77 -21.84 -18.08
C TYR A 477 20.65 -22.82 -17.27
N PRO A 478 20.24 -24.09 -17.08
CA PRO A 478 20.90 -25.01 -16.14
C PRO A 478 22.36 -25.33 -16.53
N ASN A 479 22.69 -25.26 -17.81
CA ASN A 479 24.06 -25.49 -18.30
C ASN A 479 25.08 -24.47 -17.78
N LEU A 480 24.61 -23.30 -17.33
CA LEU A 480 25.45 -22.22 -16.80
C LEU A 480 25.65 -22.31 -15.28
N LYS A 481 24.89 -23.16 -14.55
CA LYS A 481 24.98 -23.28 -13.08
C LYS A 481 26.40 -23.61 -12.59
N LYS A 482 27.16 -24.37 -13.37
CA LYS A 482 28.54 -24.75 -13.04
C LYS A 482 29.54 -23.59 -13.23
N ASN A 483 29.20 -22.60 -14.03
CA ASN A 483 30.13 -21.55 -14.44
C ASN A 483 30.40 -20.60 -13.27
N PRO A 484 31.61 -20.03 -13.14
CA PRO A 484 31.87 -18.98 -12.17
C PRO A 484 30.92 -17.80 -12.37
N PHE A 485 30.18 -17.42 -11.32
CA PHE A 485 29.25 -16.28 -11.35
C PHE A 485 29.84 -15.06 -10.64
N TYR A 486 29.69 -13.89 -11.25
CA TYR A 486 30.12 -12.60 -10.70
C TYR A 486 28.99 -11.59 -10.77
N ILE A 487 28.85 -10.79 -9.70
CA ILE A 487 27.89 -9.69 -9.66
C ILE A 487 28.65 -8.38 -9.87
N THR A 488 28.24 -7.61 -10.87
CA THR A 488 28.90 -6.37 -11.26
C THR A 488 27.88 -5.27 -11.50
N GLY A 489 28.32 -4.02 -11.47
CA GLY A 489 27.43 -2.89 -11.71
C GLY A 489 27.99 -1.59 -11.17
N GLU A 490 27.16 -0.55 -11.21
CA GLU A 490 27.61 0.81 -10.93
C GLU A 490 26.61 1.72 -10.22
N SER A 491 27.09 2.86 -9.71
CA SER A 491 26.25 3.88 -9.05
C SER A 491 25.54 3.29 -7.82
N TYR A 492 24.23 3.39 -7.71
CA TYR A 492 23.46 2.79 -6.61
C TYR A 492 23.57 1.26 -6.55
N ALA A 493 24.07 0.59 -7.60
CA ALA A 493 24.41 -0.82 -7.50
C ALA A 493 25.53 -1.10 -6.48
N GLY A 494 26.27 -0.09 -6.01
CA GLY A 494 27.14 -0.25 -4.83
C GLY A 494 26.41 -0.71 -3.56
N ILE A 495 25.09 -0.49 -3.49
CA ILE A 495 24.20 -1.05 -2.45
C ILE A 495 23.63 -2.40 -2.91
N TYR A 496 23.13 -2.49 -4.16
CA TYR A 496 22.50 -3.71 -4.68
C TYR A 496 23.44 -4.92 -4.70
N ILE A 497 24.70 -4.72 -5.08
CA ILE A 497 25.67 -5.79 -5.32
C ILE A 497 26.05 -6.51 -4.00
N PRO A 498 26.48 -5.80 -2.93
CA PRO A 498 26.74 -6.46 -1.65
C PRO A 498 25.51 -7.13 -1.05
N MET A 499 24.33 -6.51 -1.14
CA MET A 499 23.11 -7.08 -0.56
C MET A 499 22.64 -8.33 -1.31
N LEU A 500 22.73 -8.36 -2.64
CA LEU A 500 22.47 -9.57 -3.42
C LEU A 500 23.47 -10.68 -3.10
N ALA A 501 24.76 -10.35 -3.01
CA ALA A 501 25.79 -11.32 -2.63
C ALA A 501 25.50 -11.91 -1.24
N GLN A 502 25.08 -11.09 -0.27
CA GLN A 502 24.69 -11.54 1.06
C GLN A 502 23.49 -12.49 1.01
N GLN A 503 22.46 -12.20 0.22
CA GLN A 503 21.29 -13.06 0.06
C GLN A 503 21.68 -14.45 -0.49
N ILE A 504 22.55 -14.50 -1.51
CA ILE A 504 23.06 -15.75 -2.09
C ILE A 504 23.80 -16.59 -1.04
N PHE A 505 24.65 -15.97 -0.21
CA PHE A 505 25.36 -16.70 0.85
C PHE A 505 24.45 -17.14 2.01
N ALA A 506 23.52 -16.29 2.45
CA ALA A 506 22.68 -16.55 3.62
C ALA A 506 21.64 -17.66 3.39
N LYS A 507 21.21 -17.87 2.14
CA LYS A 507 20.14 -18.82 1.79
C LYS A 507 20.62 -20.21 1.34
N ASN A 508 21.91 -20.55 1.51
CA ASN A 508 22.52 -21.80 1.00
C ASN A 508 22.22 -22.03 -0.50
N SER A 509 22.26 -20.96 -1.30
CA SER A 509 22.00 -21.01 -2.74
C SER A 509 22.96 -21.95 -3.47
N THR A 510 22.51 -22.55 -4.58
CA THR A 510 23.35 -23.38 -5.46
C THR A 510 24.15 -22.55 -6.49
N ILE A 511 23.98 -21.23 -6.49
CA ILE A 511 24.65 -20.30 -7.41
C ILE A 511 26.16 -20.27 -7.11
N ASN A 512 26.98 -20.49 -8.15
CA ASN A 512 28.43 -20.55 -8.02
C ASN A 512 29.09 -19.15 -7.98
N LEU A 513 28.70 -18.32 -7.01
CA LEU A 513 29.22 -16.96 -6.83
C LEU A 513 30.71 -16.98 -6.46
N LYS A 514 31.56 -16.31 -7.26
CA LYS A 514 33.02 -16.23 -7.08
C LYS A 514 33.54 -14.84 -6.72
N GLY A 515 32.77 -13.79 -6.96
CA GLY A 515 33.19 -12.44 -6.61
C GLY A 515 32.21 -11.37 -7.04
N VAL A 516 32.53 -10.14 -6.63
CA VAL A 516 31.76 -8.94 -6.97
C VAL A 516 32.68 -7.82 -7.45
N ALA A 517 32.18 -6.92 -8.30
CA ALA A 517 32.89 -5.71 -8.70
C ALA A 517 31.93 -4.51 -8.73
N ILE A 518 32.31 -3.40 -8.08
CA ILE A 518 31.47 -2.22 -7.91
C ILE A 518 32.16 -1.03 -8.58
N GLY A 519 31.57 -0.49 -9.66
CA GLY A 519 32.05 0.70 -10.35
C GLY A 519 31.37 1.96 -9.82
N ASN A 520 32.13 2.99 -9.43
CA ASN A 520 31.59 4.31 -9.02
C ASN A 520 30.40 4.22 -8.05
N GLY A 521 30.44 3.27 -7.10
CA GLY A 521 29.26 2.87 -6.34
C GLY A 521 29.02 3.67 -5.06
N TYR A 522 27.75 3.83 -4.67
CA TYR A 522 27.40 4.23 -3.31
C TYR A 522 27.65 3.07 -2.34
N LEU A 523 28.46 3.29 -1.30
CA LEU A 523 28.81 2.28 -0.29
C LEU A 523 28.34 2.65 1.12
N ASP A 524 28.14 3.95 1.38
CA ASP A 524 27.60 4.50 2.62
C ASP A 524 26.90 5.83 2.31
N LEU A 525 25.58 5.86 2.50
CA LEU A 525 24.73 7.01 2.22
C LEU A 525 24.51 7.93 3.43
N GLY A 526 24.82 7.45 4.64
CA GLY A 526 24.55 8.17 5.88
C GLY A 526 25.76 9.00 6.30
N THR A 527 26.81 8.33 6.75
CA THR A 527 27.95 8.98 7.41
C THR A 527 28.92 9.61 6.44
N LEU A 528 29.29 8.90 5.37
CA LEU A 528 30.33 9.38 4.45
C LEU A 528 29.79 10.37 3.41
N ARG A 529 28.47 10.40 3.16
CA ARG A 529 27.90 11.12 2.01
C ARG A 529 28.00 12.64 2.12
N GLY A 530 27.62 13.19 3.27
CA GLY A 530 27.54 14.63 3.45
C GLY A 530 28.94 15.28 3.48
N GLN A 531 29.87 14.65 4.20
CA GLN A 531 31.23 15.16 4.35
C GLN A 531 31.99 15.21 3.02
N HIS A 532 32.03 14.09 2.27
CA HIS A 532 32.81 14.06 1.02
C HIS A 532 32.27 15.02 -0.05
N SER A 533 30.95 15.28 -0.10
CA SER A 533 30.39 16.17 -1.10
C SER A 533 30.82 17.62 -0.86
N VAL A 534 30.94 18.03 0.41
CA VAL A 534 31.37 19.37 0.79
C VAL A 534 32.88 19.52 0.51
N ASP A 535 33.67 18.52 0.89
CA ASP A 535 35.13 18.49 0.63
C ASP A 535 35.43 18.46 -0.87
N MET A 536 34.69 17.67 -1.66
CA MET A 536 34.84 17.62 -3.12
C MET A 536 34.51 18.96 -3.76
N LYS A 537 33.42 19.61 -3.32
CA LYS A 537 33.03 20.93 -3.84
C LYS A 537 34.08 22.00 -3.52
N LEU A 538 34.65 21.99 -2.32
CA LEU A 538 35.74 22.90 -1.96
C LEU A 538 37.01 22.60 -2.77
N GLY A 539 37.43 21.33 -2.81
CA GLY A 539 38.65 20.89 -3.50
C GLY A 539 38.65 21.14 -5.02
N HIS A 540 37.47 21.35 -5.61
CA HIS A 540 37.29 21.67 -7.03
C HIS A 540 36.81 23.11 -7.27
N GLY A 541 36.75 23.95 -6.23
CA GLY A 541 36.42 25.38 -6.35
C GLY A 541 34.96 25.69 -6.66
N PHE A 542 34.03 24.77 -6.41
CA PHE A 542 32.59 25.00 -6.56
C PHE A 542 32.00 25.85 -5.42
N VAL A 543 32.71 25.97 -4.29
CA VAL A 543 32.32 26.80 -3.13
C VAL A 543 33.53 27.56 -2.59
N THR A 544 33.28 28.69 -1.92
CA THR A 544 34.34 29.49 -1.27
C THR A 544 34.71 28.89 0.09
N THR A 545 35.92 29.21 0.58
CA THR A 545 36.38 28.85 1.93
C THR A 545 35.43 29.37 3.01
N ASP A 546 34.98 30.63 2.91
CA ASP A 546 34.06 31.23 3.87
C ASP A 546 32.69 30.53 3.90
N SER A 547 32.21 30.06 2.73
CA SER A 547 30.96 29.30 2.65
C SER A 547 31.10 27.89 3.21
N TYR A 548 32.30 27.31 3.12
CA TYR A 548 32.63 26.02 3.69
C TYR A 548 32.73 26.11 5.21
N GLU A 549 33.48 27.08 5.74
CA GLU A 549 33.68 27.31 7.18
C GLU A 549 32.35 27.55 7.91
N LYS A 550 31.47 28.41 7.37
CA LYS A 550 30.12 28.62 7.93
C LYS A 550 29.24 27.37 7.98
N LYS A 551 29.43 26.43 7.05
CA LYS A 551 28.70 25.16 7.06
C LYS A 551 29.23 24.18 8.09
N ILE A 552 30.53 24.21 8.36
CA ILE A 552 31.15 23.39 9.41
C ILE A 552 30.80 23.93 10.81
N GLU A 553 30.85 25.24 11.01
CA GLU A 553 30.59 25.88 12.32
C GLU A 553 29.20 25.57 12.89
N ASN A 554 28.16 25.50 12.05
CA ASN A 554 26.79 25.20 12.48
C ASN A 554 26.49 23.71 12.69
N CYS A 555 27.44 22.83 12.38
CA CYS A 555 27.20 21.38 12.31
C CYS A 555 27.77 20.61 13.52
N CYS A 556 28.45 21.31 14.44
CA CYS A 556 29.14 20.71 15.57
C CYS A 556 28.60 21.29 16.91
N GLU A 557 27.51 20.74 17.44
CA GLU A 557 27.03 21.01 18.81
C GLU A 557 27.59 19.97 19.79
N CYS A 558 28.46 20.42 20.71
CA CYS A 558 28.97 19.57 21.79
C CYS A 558 27.89 19.31 22.85
N LYS A 559 27.34 18.09 22.89
CA LYS A 559 26.63 17.61 24.10
C LYS A 559 27.64 17.09 25.11
N THR A 560 27.53 17.51 26.36
CA THR A 560 28.46 17.13 27.44
C THR A 560 28.46 15.62 27.67
N GLY A 561 29.61 14.98 27.45
CA GLY A 561 29.85 13.57 27.79
C GLY A 561 30.18 12.63 26.63
N GLU A 562 30.09 13.09 25.37
CA GLU A 562 30.37 12.26 24.20
C GLU A 562 31.51 12.83 23.34
N VAL A 563 32.36 11.94 22.80
CA VAL A 563 33.38 12.29 21.82
C VAL A 563 32.75 12.21 20.43
N GLN A 564 32.50 13.35 19.80
CA GLN A 564 31.96 13.41 18.44
C GLN A 564 33.11 13.39 17.43
N HIS A 565 33.17 12.36 16.58
CA HIS A 565 34.18 12.23 15.52
C HIS A 565 33.72 12.96 14.24
N GLY A 566 33.73 14.29 14.27
CA GLY A 566 33.41 15.14 13.11
C GLY A 566 31.95 15.60 13.03
N CYS A 567 31.68 16.54 12.11
CA CYS A 567 30.34 17.10 11.95
C CYS A 567 29.44 16.19 11.07
N ASP A 568 28.19 15.98 11.49
CA ASP A 568 27.21 15.15 10.78
C ASP A 568 26.43 15.95 9.73
N PHE A 569 26.93 15.91 8.49
CA PHE A 569 26.29 16.57 7.35
C PHE A 569 25.08 15.81 6.78
N SER A 570 24.65 14.70 7.38
CA SER A 570 23.47 13.93 6.91
C SER A 570 22.16 14.65 7.20
N VAL A 571 22.15 15.59 8.16
CA VAL A 571 20.92 16.18 8.70
C VAL A 571 20.58 17.55 8.07
N ASN A 572 21.53 18.22 7.39
CA ASN A 572 21.33 19.63 6.95
C ASN A 572 22.09 20.02 5.66
N VAL A 573 22.07 19.17 4.63
CA VAL A 573 22.54 19.60 3.30
C VAL A 573 21.49 19.29 2.25
N THR A 574 20.54 20.22 2.06
CA THR A 574 19.88 20.40 0.77
C THR A 574 20.95 20.75 -0.27
N MET A 575 20.97 19.99 -1.37
CA MET A 575 21.71 20.39 -2.58
C MET A 575 20.98 21.51 -3.30
#